data_AF-A0A7J8YSQ7-F1
#
_entry.id   AF-A0A7J8YSQ7-F1
#
_cell.length_a   1.000
_cell.length_b   1.000
_cell.length_c   1.000
_cell.angle_alpha   90.00
_cell.angle_beta   90.00
_cell.angle_gamma   90.00
#
_symmetry.space_group_name_H-M   'P 1'
#
loop_
_entity.id
_entity.type
_entity.pdbx_description
1 polymer ?
#
loop_
_entity_poly.entity_id
_entity_poly.type
_entity_poly.pdbx_seq_one_letter_code
_entity_poly.pdbx_strand_id
1 'polypeptide(L)' 'GCASSKFPYIFCDYSRDLKPDIVGLLKTRVSGDKNDLIIAKLGFEFSYRLEAVGFSGGIWIGWNELICVEIL' A
#
# COMPACT_ATOMS: atom_id res chain seq x y z
N GLY A 1 -7.17 2.43 9.88
CA GLY A 1 -6.66 3.14 8.69
C GLY A 1 -5.15 3.01 8.61
N CYS A 2 -4.55 3.25 7.45
CA CYS A 2 -3.13 2.95 7.18
C CYS A 2 -2.13 3.68 8.10
N ALA A 3 -2.53 4.79 8.74
CA ALA A 3 -1.72 5.50 9.73
C ALA A 3 -1.55 4.76 11.07
N SER A 4 -2.32 3.69 11.32
CA SER A 4 -2.26 2.96 12.58
C SER A 4 -1.02 2.07 12.63
N SER A 5 -0.34 2.05 13.79
CA SER A 5 0.76 1.10 14.04
C SER A 5 0.34 -0.37 13.96
N LYS A 6 -0.96 -0.67 14.11
CA LYS A 6 -1.52 -2.02 13.97
C LYS A 6 -1.83 -2.42 12.53
N PHE A 7 -1.85 -1.45 11.61
CA PHE A 7 -2.24 -1.69 10.22
C PHE A 7 -1.35 -2.74 9.53
N PRO A 8 -0.01 -2.69 9.62
CA PRO A 8 0.85 -3.70 9.00
C PRO A 8 0.55 -5.12 9.50
N TYR A 9 0.30 -5.28 10.80
CA TYR A 9 0.00 -6.59 11.38
C TYR A 9 -1.30 -7.17 10.85
N ILE A 10 -2.37 -6.37 10.87
CA ILE A 10 -3.69 -6.76 10.34
C ILE A 10 -3.59 -7.07 8.84
N PHE A 11 -2.86 -6.23 8.10
CA PHE A 11 -2.64 -6.44 6.67
C PHE A 11 -1.91 -7.75 6.38
N CYS A 12 -0.82 -8.06 7.10
CA CYS A 12 -0.11 -9.33 6.95
C CYS A 12 -0.98 -10.55 7.31
N ASP A 13 -1.96 -10.41 8.20
CA ASP A 13 -2.93 -11.48 8.49
C ASP A 13 -3.83 -11.74 7.28
N TYR A 14 -4.46 -10.69 6.75
CA TYR A 14 -5.28 -10.79 5.52
C TYR A 14 -4.47 -11.29 4.32
N SER A 15 -3.23 -10.84 4.15
CA SER A 15 -2.38 -11.29 3.05
C SER A 15 -1.97 -12.75 3.18
N ARG A 16 -1.89 -13.31 4.40
CA ARG A 16 -1.62 -14.74 4.59
C ARG A 16 -2.83 -15.60 4.21
N ASP A 17 -4.03 -15.14 4.53
CA ASP A 17 -5.26 -15.88 4.26
C ASP A 17 -5.70 -15.77 2.80
N LEU A 18 -5.64 -14.57 2.22
CA LEU A 18 -6.15 -14.28 0.89
C LEU A 18 -5.09 -14.38 -0.21
N LYS A 19 -3.80 -14.26 0.14
CA LYS A 19 -2.66 -14.25 -0.79
C LYS A 19 -2.91 -13.38 -2.03
N PRO A 20 -3.21 -12.07 -1.85
CA PRO A 20 -3.51 -11.20 -2.97
C PRO A 20 -2.26 -10.95 -3.82
N ASP A 21 -2.40 -11.08 -5.13
CA ASP A 21 -1.35 -10.73 -6.09
C ASP A 21 -1.27 -9.21 -6.35
N ILE A 22 -2.36 -8.48 -6.05
CA ILE A 22 -2.46 -7.02 -6.16
C ILE A 22 -3.29 -6.45 -5.00
N VAL A 23 -2.86 -5.31 -4.46
CA VAL A 23 -3.55 -4.57 -3.41
C VAL A 23 -3.58 -3.07 -3.73
N GLY A 24 -4.75 -2.46 -3.56
CA GLY A 24 -4.94 -1.02 -3.62
C GLY A 24 -5.34 -0.43 -2.26
N LEU A 25 -4.61 0.59 -1.80
CA LEU A 25 -4.94 1.38 -0.62
C LEU A 25 -5.35 2.80 -1.04
N LEU A 26 -6.62 3.14 -0.87
CA LEU A 26 -7.15 4.47 -1.15
C LEU A 26 -7.19 5.33 0.12
N LYS A 27 -6.91 6.64 -0.03
CA LYS A 27 -7.06 7.66 1.03
C LYS A 27 -6.10 7.46 2.21
N THR A 28 -4.84 7.18 1.94
CA THR A 28 -3.80 7.22 2.96
C THR A 28 -3.51 8.67 3.32
N ARG A 29 -4.11 9.17 4.41
CA ARG A 29 -3.66 10.40 5.09
C ARG A 29 -2.41 10.11 5.92
N VAL A 30 -1.42 9.49 5.28
CA VAL A 30 -0.12 9.25 5.88
C VAL A 30 0.84 10.12 5.06
N SER A 31 1.56 11.01 5.74
CA SER A 31 2.46 11.97 5.11
C SER A 31 3.91 11.61 5.45
N GLY A 32 4.81 11.91 4.51
CA GLY A 32 6.27 11.80 4.68
C GLY A 32 6.78 10.36 4.78
N ASP A 33 7.97 10.22 5.37
CA ASP A 33 8.78 8.99 5.43
C ASP A 33 8.07 7.77 6.05
N LYS A 34 6.97 8.00 6.78
CA LYS A 34 6.11 6.93 7.30
C LYS A 34 5.45 6.11 6.19
N ASN A 35 5.25 6.70 5.01
CA ASN A 35 4.65 6.02 3.86
C ASN A 35 5.54 4.90 3.36
N ASP A 36 6.82 5.21 3.14
CA ASP A 36 7.80 4.26 2.61
C ASP A 36 8.05 3.12 3.60
N LEU A 37 8.10 3.43 4.90
CA LEU A 37 8.19 2.43 5.96
C LEU A 37 6.98 1.50 6.03
N ILE A 38 5.78 1.97 5.72
CA ILE A 38 4.59 1.12 5.69
C ILE A 38 4.63 0.23 4.44
N ILE A 39 4.90 0.81 3.26
CA ILE A 39 4.97 0.07 1.99
C ILE A 39 6.02 -1.05 2.07
N ALA A 40 7.21 -0.75 2.58
CA ALA A 40 8.27 -1.74 2.77
C ALA A 40 7.83 -2.90 3.69
N LYS A 41 6.93 -2.65 4.64
CA LYS A 41 6.39 -3.69 5.53
C LYS A 41 5.26 -4.52 4.92
N LEU A 42 4.67 -4.08 3.80
CA LEU A 42 3.59 -4.83 3.14
C LEU A 42 4.13 -6.01 2.32
N GLY A 43 5.40 -5.97 1.91
CA GLY A 43 6.10 -7.12 1.31
C GLY A 43 5.81 -7.37 -0.17
N PHE A 44 5.30 -6.38 -0.90
CA PHE A 44 5.14 -6.46 -2.36
C PHE A 44 6.44 -6.14 -3.08
N GLU A 45 6.68 -6.80 -4.21
CA GLU A 45 7.86 -6.59 -5.05
C GLU A 45 7.80 -5.26 -5.80
N PHE A 46 6.60 -4.90 -6.24
CA PHE A 46 6.35 -3.64 -6.93
C PHE A 46 5.33 -2.81 -6.16
N SER A 47 5.53 -1.50 -6.19
CA SER A 47 4.55 -0.56 -5.66
C SER A 47 4.56 0.75 -6.42
N TYR A 48 3.40 1.38 -6.48
CA TYR A 48 3.22 2.71 -7.02
C TYR A 48 2.45 3.57 -6.04
N ARG A 49 2.92 4.81 -5.89
CA ARG A 49 2.31 5.81 -5.02
C ARG A 49 1.95 7.04 -5.84
N LEU A 50 0.67 7.41 -5.78
CA LEU A 50 0.19 8.69 -6.24
C LEU A 50 -0.24 9.52 -5.02
N GLU A 51 0.47 10.60 -4.74
CA GLU A 51 0.04 11.57 -3.74
C GLU A 51 -0.93 12.55 -4.40
N ALA A 52 -2.17 12.61 -3.90
CA ALA A 52 -3.08 13.64 -4.34
C ALA A 52 -2.58 15.00 -3.83
N VAL A 53 -2.60 16.01 -4.70
CA VAL A 53 -2.26 17.39 -4.31
C VAL A 53 -3.26 17.86 -3.23
N GLY A 54 -2.75 18.19 -2.03
CA GLY A 54 -3.55 18.68 -0.90
C GLY A 54 -3.90 17.63 0.18
N PHE A 55 -4.93 17.90 0.98
CA PHE A 55 -5.36 17.06 2.13
C PHE A 55 -6.14 15.77 1.74
N SER A 56 -6.15 15.43 0.46
CA SER A 56 -7.06 14.43 -0.12
C SER A 56 -6.59 12.98 0.07
N GLY A 57 -5.36 12.76 0.56
CA GLY A 57 -4.77 11.44 0.76
C GLY A 57 -4.27 10.81 -0.55
N GLY A 58 -3.39 9.81 -0.45
CA GLY A 58 -2.82 9.14 -1.62
C GLY A 58 -3.59 7.90 -2.08
N ILE A 59 -3.29 7.46 -3.31
CA ILE A 59 -3.59 6.12 -3.82
C ILE A 59 -2.29 5.34 -3.85
N TRP A 60 -2.26 4.19 -3.19
CA TRP A 60 -1.13 3.27 -3.24
C TRP A 60 -1.56 1.96 -3.86
N ILE A 61 -0.73 1.41 -4.73
CA ILE A 61 -0.93 0.11 -5.36
C ILE A 61 0.33 -0.70 -5.11
N GLY A 62 0.20 -1.93 -4.62
CA GLY A 62 1.29 -2.89 -4.47
C GLY A 62 0.93 -4.19 -5.18
N TRP A 63 1.89 -4.81 -5.86
CA TRP A 63 1.67 -6.06 -6.59
C TRP A 63 2.93 -6.92 -6.65
N ASN A 64 2.73 -8.21 -6.90
CA ASN A 64 3.81 -9.18 -7.11
C ASN A 64 4.17 -9.29 -8.60
N GLU A 65 5.34 -9.84 -8.90
CA GLU A 65 5.92 -10.01 -10.24
C GLU A 65 5.05 -10.83 -11.21
N LEU A 66 4.10 -11.59 -10.69
CA LEU A 66 3.14 -12.34 -11.48
C LEU A 66 2.13 -11.46 -12.22
N ILE A 67 2.00 -10.18 -11.84
CA ILE A 67 1.09 -9.22 -12.47
C ILE A 67 1.86 -8.07 -13.10
N CYS A 68 1.58 -7.80 -14.37
CA CYS A 68 2.01 -6.57 -15.04
C CYS A 68 0.94 -5.49 -14.83
N VAL A 69 1.31 -4.40 -14.15
CA VAL A 69 0.44 -3.24 -13.94
C VAL A 69 0.94 -2.08 -14.79
N GLU A 70 0.12 -1.62 -15.73
CA GLU A 70 0.36 -0.40 -16.49
C GLU A 70 -0.37 0.78 -15.81
N ILE A 71 0.34 1.88 -15.62
CA ILE A 71 -0.18 3.08 -14.97
C ILE A 71 -0.20 4.18 -16.04
N LEU A 72 -1.42 4.59 -16.40
CA LEU A 72 -1.70 5.56 -17.46
C LEU A 72 -1.82 6.98 -16.92
#